data_AF-A0A8J6THV9-F1
#
_entry.id   AF-A0A8J6THV9-F1
#
_cell.length_a   1.000
_cell.length_b   1.000
_cell.length_c   1.000
_cell.angle_alpha   90.00
_cell.angle_beta   90.00
_cell.angle_gamma   90.00
#
_symmetry.space_group_name_H-M   'P 1'
#
loop_
_entity.id
_entity.type
_entity.pdbx_description
1 polymer ?
#
loop_
_entity_poly.entity_id
_entity_poly.type
_entity_poly.pdbx_seq_one_letter_code
_entity_poly.pdbx_strand_id
1 'polypeptide(L)'
;MQHEIDIKGFTKPAITFLKENGHTSIVSLGCGQQVNRIDNHLRLMTGLNLNYYVGIDCSPYIEMVSEKLFMDPDDMTALLAQYYRGRPGRFREAVNLFPGTFVEELAGVHCAIVVCQRVYPNFFWKDLIMSMSPKLVLQEDLHGCERQKLRGEHYVRNWSKIRHFNLKPFRPWPVFPGEKNLMLWRRRDFGDKQEESGKFRWLKRLREAFIG
;
A
#
# COMPACT_ATOMS: atom_id res chain seq x y z
N MET A 1 9.62 43.65 -9.31
CA MET A 1 8.23 43.30 -8.92
C MET A 1 8.11 41.79 -9.02
N GLN A 2 8.40 41.09 -7.92
CA GLN A 2 8.24 39.64 -7.83
C GLN A 2 6.76 39.36 -7.59
N HIS A 3 6.13 38.63 -8.51
CA HIS A 3 4.83 38.03 -8.24
C HIS A 3 5.02 36.89 -7.23
N GLU A 4 4.79 37.17 -5.96
CA GLU A 4 4.41 36.13 -5.01
C GLU A 4 3.07 35.55 -5.47
N ILE A 5 3.13 34.36 -6.04
CA ILE A 5 1.95 33.53 -6.24
C ILE A 5 1.56 33.04 -4.85
N ASP A 6 0.47 33.57 -4.31
CA ASP A 6 -0.15 33.11 -3.06
C ASP A 6 -0.69 31.68 -3.28
N ILE A 7 0.14 30.65 -3.06
CA ILE A 7 -0.28 29.23 -3.09
C ILE A 7 -0.97 28.88 -1.77
N LYS A 8 -2.07 29.57 -1.47
CA LYS A 8 -3.00 29.13 -0.42
C LYS A 8 -4.02 28.17 -1.02
N GLY A 9 -3.88 26.88 -0.69
CA GLY A 9 -5.04 26.02 -0.49
C GLY A 9 -5.43 24.99 -1.55
N PHE A 10 -4.65 24.76 -2.62
CA PHE A 10 -4.89 23.59 -3.48
C PHE A 10 -4.37 22.32 -2.80
N THR A 11 -5.14 21.82 -1.83
CA THR A 11 -4.94 20.47 -1.33
C THR A 11 -5.29 19.49 -2.44
N LYS A 12 -4.32 18.65 -2.82
CA LYS A 12 -4.52 17.67 -3.89
C LYS A 12 -5.61 16.67 -3.46
N PRO A 13 -6.60 16.33 -4.31
CA PRO A 13 -7.76 15.52 -3.89
C PRO A 13 -7.41 14.23 -3.16
N ALA A 14 -6.36 13.53 -3.62
CA ALA A 14 -5.85 12.32 -2.98
C ALA A 14 -5.37 12.56 -1.53
N ILE A 15 -4.64 13.67 -1.31
CA ILE A 15 -4.12 14.04 0.01
C ILE A 15 -5.27 14.35 0.97
N THR A 16 -6.24 15.15 0.51
CA THR A 16 -7.42 15.50 1.32
C THR A 16 -8.19 14.25 1.72
N PHE A 17 -8.50 13.39 0.75
CA PHE A 17 -9.20 12.13 1.01
C PHE A 17 -8.46 11.25 2.02
N LEU A 18 -7.14 11.08 1.87
CA LEU A 18 -6.34 10.21 2.73
C LEU A 18 -6.08 10.81 4.12
N LYS A 19 -6.04 12.13 4.28
CA LYS A 19 -5.98 12.75 5.61
C LYS A 19 -7.20 12.40 6.46
N GLU A 20 -8.37 12.29 5.83
CA GLU A 20 -9.62 11.94 6.50
C GLU A 20 -9.78 10.43 6.65
N ASN A 21 -9.51 9.68 5.57
CA ASN A 21 -9.93 8.28 5.45
C ASN A 21 -8.77 7.28 5.51
N GLY A 22 -7.51 7.74 5.43
CA GLY A 22 -6.35 6.90 5.21
C GLY A 22 -6.19 5.76 6.22
N HIS A 23 -6.55 5.99 7.48
CA HIS A 23 -6.52 4.97 8.54
C HIS A 23 -7.46 3.77 8.31
N THR A 24 -8.39 3.86 7.36
CA THR A 24 -9.28 2.78 6.89
C THR A 24 -9.12 2.48 5.40
N SER A 25 -8.05 2.96 4.77
CA SER A 25 -7.81 2.81 3.33
C SER A 25 -6.69 1.83 3.04
N ILE A 26 -6.89 1.01 2.01
CA ILE A 26 -5.82 0.35 1.26
C ILE A 26 -5.43 1.24 0.08
N VAL A 27 -4.14 1.56 -0.05
CA VAL A 27 -3.63 2.48 -1.08
C VAL A 27 -2.73 1.72 -2.05
N SER A 28 -3.18 1.58 -3.29
CA SER A 28 -2.41 0.98 -4.40
C SER A 28 -1.61 2.07 -5.12
N LEU A 29 -0.29 2.04 -4.93
CA LEU A 29 0.65 2.96 -5.57
C LEU A 29 1.07 2.43 -6.95
N GLY A 30 1.00 3.28 -7.97
CA GLY A 30 1.37 2.91 -9.33
C GLY A 30 0.40 1.89 -9.92
N CYS A 31 -0.91 2.10 -9.75
CA CYS A 31 -1.91 1.17 -10.30
C CYS A 31 -2.01 1.22 -11.84
N GLY A 32 -1.38 2.20 -12.48
CA GLY A 32 -1.46 2.46 -13.91
C GLY A 32 -2.85 2.92 -14.35
N GLN A 33 -3.07 2.93 -15.66
CA GLN A 33 -4.34 3.31 -16.29
C GLN A 33 -5.49 2.33 -16.02
N GLN A 34 -5.21 1.11 -15.55
CA GLN A 34 -6.22 0.07 -15.35
C GLN A 34 -6.03 -0.63 -14.00
N VAL A 35 -7.03 -0.52 -13.14
CA VAL A 35 -7.15 -1.33 -11.93
C VAL A 35 -7.56 -2.74 -12.32
N ASN A 36 -6.65 -3.69 -12.13
CA ASN A 36 -6.84 -5.10 -12.47
C ASN A 36 -6.13 -6.01 -11.47
N ARG A 37 -6.56 -7.27 -11.42
CA ARG A 37 -5.97 -8.34 -10.60
C ARG A 37 -5.81 -7.96 -9.12
N ILE A 38 -6.83 -7.33 -8.56
CA ILE A 38 -6.79 -6.77 -7.20
C ILE A 38 -7.27 -7.76 -6.12
N ASP A 39 -7.30 -9.06 -6.43
CA ASP A 39 -7.85 -10.10 -5.56
C ASP A 39 -7.21 -10.09 -4.16
N ASN A 40 -5.88 -9.92 -4.08
CA ASN A 40 -5.19 -9.81 -2.78
C ASN A 40 -5.50 -8.50 -2.06
N HIS A 41 -5.71 -7.42 -2.80
CA HIS A 41 -6.11 -6.14 -2.21
C HIS A 41 -7.46 -6.31 -1.52
N LEU A 42 -8.41 -7.00 -2.15
CA LEU A 42 -9.71 -7.31 -1.56
C LEU A 42 -9.63 -8.25 -0.36
N ARG A 43 -8.82 -9.31 -0.42
CA ARG A 43 -8.61 -10.21 0.72
C ARG A 43 -8.06 -9.46 1.94
N LEU A 44 -7.14 -8.51 1.72
CA LEU A 44 -6.63 -7.66 2.79
C LEU A 44 -7.65 -6.63 3.26
N MET A 45 -8.34 -5.96 2.34
CA MET A 45 -9.36 -4.95 2.66
C MET A 45 -10.46 -5.54 3.53
N THR A 46 -11.03 -6.67 3.11
CA THR A 46 -12.10 -7.36 3.84
C THR A 46 -11.58 -8.00 5.14
N GLY A 47 -10.43 -8.67 5.10
CA GLY A 47 -9.84 -9.31 6.28
C GLY A 47 -9.39 -8.34 7.38
N LEU A 48 -9.16 -7.07 7.05
CA LEU A 48 -8.81 -6.02 8.00
C LEU A 48 -9.93 -4.98 8.20
N ASN A 49 -11.11 -5.24 7.65
CA ASN A 49 -12.30 -4.39 7.75
C ASN A 49 -12.03 -2.92 7.36
N LEU A 50 -11.39 -2.75 6.20
CA LEU A 50 -11.06 -1.45 5.60
C LEU A 50 -12.20 -0.96 4.71
N ASN A 51 -12.43 0.35 4.70
CA ASN A 51 -13.60 0.95 4.05
C ASN A 51 -13.33 1.35 2.60
N TYR A 52 -12.09 1.72 2.28
CA TYR A 52 -11.79 2.34 0.99
C TYR A 52 -10.64 1.65 0.26
N TYR A 53 -10.83 1.49 -1.05
CA TYR A 53 -9.78 1.16 -1.99
C TYR A 53 -9.33 2.44 -2.70
N VAL A 54 -8.04 2.77 -2.62
CA VAL A 54 -7.49 3.99 -3.21
C VAL A 54 -6.47 3.64 -4.28
N GLY A 55 -6.73 4.06 -5.53
CA GLY A 55 -5.80 3.91 -6.65
C GLY A 55 -5.08 5.22 -6.96
N ILE A 56 -3.74 5.18 -6.96
CA ILE A 56 -2.88 6.35 -7.21
C ILE A 56 -1.99 6.08 -8.42
N ASP A 57 -2.04 6.98 -9.39
CA ASP A 57 -1.14 6.98 -10.54
C ASP A 57 -1.05 8.37 -11.18
N CYS A 58 0.10 8.70 -11.78
CA CYS A 58 0.28 9.95 -12.51
C CYS A 58 -0.30 9.90 -13.94
N SER A 59 -0.84 8.75 -14.36
CA SER A 59 -1.59 8.58 -15.60
C SER A 59 -2.75 9.58 -15.71
N PRO A 60 -3.07 10.06 -16.92
CA PRO A 60 -4.14 11.06 -17.13
C PRO A 60 -5.54 10.53 -16.77
N TYR A 61 -5.72 9.22 -16.72
CA TYR A 61 -6.93 8.54 -16.30
C TYR A 61 -6.59 7.21 -15.63
N ILE A 62 -7.53 6.69 -14.85
CA ILE A 62 -7.48 5.36 -14.23
C ILE A 62 -8.88 4.75 -14.36
N GLU A 63 -8.98 3.52 -14.88
CA GLU A 63 -10.24 2.83 -15.08
C GLU A 63 -10.31 1.49 -14.33
N MET A 64 -11.51 1.14 -13.87
CA MET A 64 -11.82 -0.22 -13.42
C MET A 64 -12.38 -1.04 -14.57
N VAL A 65 -11.57 -1.97 -15.08
CA VAL A 65 -12.01 -2.87 -16.16
C VAL A 65 -12.63 -4.11 -15.53
N SER A 66 -13.96 -4.19 -15.53
CA SER A 66 -14.72 -5.23 -14.78
C SER A 66 -14.25 -6.66 -15.10
N GLU A 67 -14.01 -6.97 -16.37
CA GLU A 67 -13.58 -8.30 -16.83
C GLU A 67 -12.16 -8.69 -16.39
N LYS A 68 -11.33 -7.70 -16.03
CA LYS A 68 -9.93 -7.89 -15.62
C LYS A 68 -9.70 -7.54 -14.16
N LEU A 69 -10.75 -7.14 -13.45
CA LEU A 69 -10.65 -6.66 -12.09
C LEU A 69 -10.18 -7.77 -11.16
N PHE A 70 -10.68 -8.98 -11.37
CA PHE A 70 -10.37 -10.17 -10.59
C PHE A 70 -9.80 -11.28 -11.48
N MET A 71 -8.82 -12.01 -10.95
CA MET A 71 -8.38 -13.28 -11.53
C MET A 71 -9.39 -14.40 -11.25
N ASP A 72 -10.07 -14.32 -10.10
CA ASP A 72 -11.09 -15.28 -9.65
C ASP A 72 -12.39 -14.53 -9.32
N PRO A 73 -13.23 -14.20 -10.33
CA PRO A 73 -14.41 -13.37 -10.14
C PRO A 73 -15.44 -13.96 -9.17
N ASP A 74 -15.60 -15.28 -9.16
CA ASP A 74 -16.57 -15.97 -8.30
C ASP A 74 -16.14 -15.89 -6.83
N ASP A 75 -14.88 -16.19 -6.53
CA ASP A 75 -14.30 -16.06 -5.18
C ASP A 75 -14.41 -14.62 -4.67
N MET A 76 -14.05 -13.64 -5.52
CA MET A 76 -14.11 -12.22 -5.14
C MET A 76 -15.55 -11.72 -4.98
N THR A 77 -16.48 -12.17 -5.80
CA THR A 77 -17.90 -11.81 -5.67
C THR A 77 -18.49 -12.37 -4.37
N ALA A 78 -18.18 -13.62 -4.02
CA ALA A 78 -18.62 -14.23 -2.76
C ALA A 78 -18.03 -13.49 -1.55
N LEU A 79 -16.74 -13.17 -1.59
CA LEU A 79 -16.05 -12.41 -0.53
C LEU A 79 -16.68 -11.02 -0.34
N LEU A 80 -16.92 -10.29 -1.43
CA LEU A 80 -17.56 -8.98 -1.39
C LEU A 80 -19.02 -9.06 -0.94
N ALA A 81 -19.75 -10.11 -1.33
CA ALA A 81 -21.11 -10.33 -0.85
C ALA A 81 -21.12 -10.55 0.65
N GLN A 82 -20.21 -11.35 1.21
CA GLN A 82 -20.08 -11.52 2.66
C GLN A 82 -19.77 -10.18 3.35
N TYR A 83 -18.80 -9.43 2.83
CA TYR A 83 -18.36 -8.17 3.42
C TYR A 83 -19.46 -7.09 3.38
N TYR A 84 -20.15 -6.94 2.25
CA TYR A 84 -21.20 -5.94 2.03
C TYR A 84 -22.62 -6.46 2.24
N ARG A 85 -22.81 -7.50 3.07
CA ARG A 85 -24.13 -8.03 3.47
C ARG A 85 -25.05 -8.35 2.28
N GLY A 86 -24.52 -9.09 1.32
CA GLY A 86 -25.20 -9.53 0.10
C GLY A 86 -25.15 -8.56 -1.07
N ARG A 87 -24.44 -7.41 -0.95
CA ARG A 87 -24.37 -6.37 -1.99
C ARG A 87 -22.95 -6.13 -2.51
N PRO A 88 -22.38 -7.05 -3.29
CA PRO A 88 -20.99 -6.93 -3.77
C PRO A 88 -20.75 -5.67 -4.62
N GLY A 89 -21.79 -5.14 -5.29
CA GLY A 89 -21.71 -3.90 -6.07
C GLY A 89 -21.29 -2.65 -5.27
N ARG A 90 -21.49 -2.64 -3.94
CA ARG A 90 -21.05 -1.54 -3.06
C ARG A 90 -19.54 -1.35 -3.05
N PHE A 91 -18.77 -2.33 -3.49
CA PHE A 91 -17.34 -2.15 -3.68
C PHE A 91 -17.01 -0.96 -4.60
N ARG A 92 -17.82 -0.73 -5.64
CA ARG A 92 -17.59 0.41 -6.56
C ARG A 92 -17.72 1.76 -5.86
N GLU A 93 -18.58 1.87 -4.85
CA GLU A 93 -18.75 3.09 -4.05
C GLU A 93 -17.56 3.32 -3.09
N ALA A 94 -16.88 2.25 -2.69
CA ALA A 94 -15.69 2.28 -1.85
C ALA A 94 -14.39 2.58 -2.61
N VAL A 95 -14.41 2.53 -3.95
CA VAL A 95 -13.24 2.78 -4.79
C VAL A 95 -13.08 4.27 -5.06
N ASN A 96 -11.90 4.80 -4.76
CA ASN A 96 -11.51 6.17 -5.00
C ASN A 96 -10.23 6.17 -5.86
N LEU A 97 -10.31 6.70 -7.08
CA LEU A 97 -9.19 6.73 -8.02
C LEU A 97 -8.73 8.17 -8.22
N PHE A 98 -7.42 8.37 -8.16
CA PHE A 98 -6.80 9.68 -8.28
C PHE A 98 -5.78 9.68 -9.43
N PRO A 99 -6.24 9.82 -10.69
CA PRO A 99 -5.36 10.05 -11.83
C PRO A 99 -4.59 11.37 -11.68
N GLY A 100 -3.47 11.49 -12.38
CA GLY A 100 -2.63 12.68 -12.36
C GLY A 100 -1.96 12.98 -11.00
N THR A 101 -2.01 12.04 -10.06
CA THR A 101 -1.40 12.19 -8.73
C THR A 101 -0.05 11.49 -8.72
N PHE A 102 1.01 12.25 -8.42
CA PHE A 102 2.33 11.68 -8.23
C PHE A 102 2.40 11.00 -6.86
N VAL A 103 2.95 9.80 -6.81
CA VAL A 103 3.02 8.98 -5.59
C VAL A 103 3.80 9.73 -4.49
N GLU A 104 4.81 10.50 -4.86
CA GLU A 104 5.63 11.35 -3.99
C GLU A 104 4.81 12.42 -3.24
N GLU A 105 3.66 12.83 -3.77
CA GLU A 105 2.77 13.83 -3.14
C GLU A 105 2.11 13.31 -1.87
N LEU A 106 2.14 11.99 -1.66
CA LEU A 106 1.57 11.34 -0.48
C LEU A 106 2.54 11.29 0.70
N ALA A 107 3.71 11.92 0.61
CA ALA A 107 4.68 11.97 1.69
C ALA A 107 4.05 12.52 2.98
N GLY A 108 4.21 11.76 4.07
CA GLY A 108 3.63 12.07 5.38
C GLY A 108 2.11 11.90 5.50
N VAL A 109 1.44 11.39 4.47
CA VAL A 109 -0.01 11.13 4.50
C VAL A 109 -0.26 9.70 4.98
N HIS A 110 -0.88 9.57 6.14
CA HIS A 110 -1.11 8.27 6.77
C HIS A 110 -2.05 7.37 5.94
N CYS A 111 -1.76 6.07 5.89
CA CYS A 111 -2.69 5.06 5.41
C CYS A 111 -2.60 3.75 6.23
N ALA A 112 -3.63 2.91 6.16
CA ALA A 112 -3.63 1.62 6.86
C ALA A 112 -2.70 0.60 6.18
N ILE A 113 -2.81 0.52 4.85
CA ILE A 113 -2.08 -0.42 4.01
C ILE A 113 -1.57 0.29 2.76
N VAL A 114 -0.32 0.02 2.41
CA VAL A 114 0.22 0.34 1.08
C VAL A 114 0.34 -0.94 0.27
N VAL A 115 -0.07 -0.89 -1.00
CA VAL A 115 0.26 -1.87 -2.01
C VAL A 115 1.18 -1.24 -3.05
N CYS A 116 2.34 -1.86 -3.28
CA CYS A 116 3.18 -1.57 -4.41
C CYS A 116 2.82 -2.58 -5.50
N GLN A 117 2.03 -2.17 -6.50
CA GLN A 117 1.55 -3.08 -7.53
C GLN A 117 2.50 -3.16 -8.72
N ARG A 118 2.93 -2.01 -9.25
CA ARG A 118 3.87 -1.91 -10.39
C ARG A 118 4.81 -0.74 -10.17
N VAL A 119 5.96 -1.01 -9.54
CA VAL A 119 7.01 0.00 -9.40
C VAL A 119 7.97 -0.12 -10.57
N TYR A 120 8.11 0.95 -11.35
CA TYR A 120 9.13 1.01 -12.39
C TYR A 120 10.52 0.78 -11.76
N PRO A 121 11.44 0.06 -12.43
CA PRO A 121 12.72 -0.31 -11.84
C PRO A 121 13.51 0.87 -11.26
N ASN A 122 13.40 2.07 -11.83
CA ASN A 122 14.19 3.23 -11.42
C ASN A 122 13.58 4.04 -10.26
N PHE A 123 12.41 3.65 -9.76
CA PHE A 123 11.73 4.36 -8.67
C PHE A 123 11.94 3.66 -7.33
N PHE A 124 12.30 4.47 -6.32
CA PHE A 124 12.53 4.03 -4.95
C PHE A 124 11.60 4.81 -4.03
N TRP A 125 10.52 4.17 -3.62
CA TRP A 125 9.49 4.71 -2.74
C TRP A 125 9.65 4.27 -1.29
N LYS A 126 10.75 3.62 -0.90
CA LYS A 126 10.98 3.18 0.49
C LYS A 126 10.67 4.28 1.50
N ASP A 127 11.33 5.44 1.39
CA ASP A 127 11.22 6.52 2.37
C ASP A 127 9.83 7.16 2.35
N LEU A 128 9.23 7.26 1.16
CA LEU A 128 7.85 7.68 0.99
C LEU A 128 6.89 6.73 1.72
N ILE A 129 6.96 5.43 1.45
CA ILE A 129 6.12 4.40 2.08
C ILE A 129 6.30 4.42 3.60
N MET A 130 7.53 4.58 4.08
CA MET A 130 7.80 4.74 5.51
C MET A 130 7.14 5.99 6.09
N SER A 131 7.16 7.12 5.37
CA SER A 131 6.52 8.36 5.81
C SER A 131 4.99 8.24 5.89
N MET A 132 4.38 7.43 5.03
CA MET A 132 2.94 7.12 5.07
C MET A 132 2.56 6.21 6.27
N SER A 133 3.55 5.68 6.98
CA SER A 133 3.39 4.90 8.23
C SER A 133 2.40 3.72 8.18
N PRO A 134 2.31 2.93 7.09
CA PRO A 134 1.33 1.85 7.03
C PRO A 134 1.59 0.75 8.05
N LYS A 135 0.53 0.03 8.43
CA LYS A 135 0.65 -1.17 9.27
C LYS A 135 1.16 -2.36 8.47
N LEU A 136 0.83 -2.39 7.18
CA LEU A 136 1.16 -3.46 6.23
C LEU A 136 1.60 -2.83 4.91
N VAL A 137 2.66 -3.38 4.32
CA VAL A 137 3.05 -3.14 2.93
C VAL A 137 2.94 -4.46 2.17
N LEU A 138 2.13 -4.48 1.12
CA LEU A 138 2.06 -5.57 0.17
C LEU A 138 2.89 -5.18 -1.06
N GLN A 139 3.89 -5.98 -1.40
CA GLN A 139 4.64 -5.83 -2.64
C GLN A 139 4.20 -6.93 -3.60
N GLU A 140 3.46 -6.53 -4.62
CA GLU A 140 3.10 -7.36 -5.76
C GLU A 140 4.07 -7.09 -6.92
N ASP A 141 4.16 -8.01 -7.88
CA ASP A 141 5.09 -7.92 -9.02
C ASP A 141 6.56 -7.66 -8.60
N LEU A 142 7.17 -8.71 -8.05
CA LEU A 142 8.45 -8.67 -7.36
C LEU A 142 9.61 -8.12 -8.21
N HIS A 143 9.55 -8.22 -9.54
CA HIS A 143 10.57 -7.68 -10.44
C HIS A 143 10.78 -6.15 -10.32
N GLY A 144 9.75 -5.41 -9.92
CA GLY A 144 9.84 -3.96 -9.66
C GLY A 144 9.80 -3.63 -8.16
N CYS A 145 8.93 -4.31 -7.42
CA CYS A 145 8.63 -3.96 -6.03
C CYS A 145 9.66 -4.48 -5.02
N GLU A 146 10.43 -5.54 -5.31
CA GLU A 146 11.50 -6.03 -4.42
C GLU A 146 12.64 -5.02 -4.22
N ARG A 147 12.72 -3.97 -5.06
CA ARG A 147 13.70 -2.89 -4.88
C ARG A 147 13.40 -2.02 -3.66
N GLN A 148 12.17 -2.04 -3.13
CA GLN A 148 11.85 -1.29 -1.91
C GLN A 148 12.33 -2.09 -0.69
N LYS A 149 13.58 -1.88 -0.30
CA LYS A 149 14.25 -2.53 0.84
C LYS A 149 13.68 -2.05 2.19
N LEU A 150 12.47 -2.51 2.52
CA LEU A 150 11.74 -2.17 3.75
C LEU A 150 12.00 -3.15 4.91
N ARG A 151 12.48 -4.37 4.61
CA ARG A 151 12.78 -5.38 5.64
C ARG A 151 13.85 -4.87 6.60
N GLY A 152 13.61 -5.00 7.91
CA GLY A 152 14.53 -4.53 8.95
C GLY A 152 14.29 -3.08 9.37
N GLU A 153 13.59 -2.30 8.55
CA GLU A 153 13.22 -0.90 8.81
C GLU A 153 11.83 -0.85 9.46
N HIS A 154 11.70 -1.52 10.62
CA HIS A 154 10.44 -1.76 11.32
C HIS A 154 9.50 -2.80 10.67
N TYR A 155 9.77 -3.26 9.45
CA TYR A 155 8.95 -4.27 8.78
C TYR A 155 9.60 -5.66 8.78
N VAL A 156 8.77 -6.69 8.97
CA VAL A 156 9.14 -8.10 8.87
C VAL A 156 8.23 -8.84 7.91
N ARG A 157 8.81 -9.80 7.19
CA ARG A 157 8.04 -10.72 6.35
C ARG A 157 7.14 -11.57 7.25
N ASN A 158 5.86 -11.66 6.91
CA ASN A 158 4.90 -12.42 7.72
C ASN A 158 4.15 -13.50 6.94
N TRP A 159 4.69 -14.71 6.96
CA TRP A 159 4.13 -15.88 6.29
C TRP A 159 2.83 -16.40 6.91
N SER A 160 2.65 -16.28 8.22
CA SER A 160 1.41 -16.72 8.86
C SER A 160 0.25 -15.83 8.41
N LYS A 161 0.50 -14.53 8.23
CA LYS A 161 -0.51 -13.60 7.72
C LYS A 161 -0.83 -13.81 6.24
N ILE A 162 0.14 -14.23 5.40
CA ILE A 162 -0.13 -14.62 4.01
C ILE A 162 -1.16 -15.76 3.98
N ARG A 163 -0.96 -16.79 4.82
CA ARG A 163 -1.91 -17.91 4.94
C ARG A 163 -3.25 -17.48 5.52
N HIS A 164 -3.24 -16.66 6.58
CA HIS A 164 -4.44 -16.18 7.25
C HIS A 164 -5.38 -15.40 6.31
N PHE A 165 -4.82 -14.55 5.45
CA PHE A 165 -5.60 -13.79 4.46
C PHE A 165 -5.73 -14.52 3.12
N ASN A 166 -5.27 -15.78 3.02
CA ASN A 166 -5.31 -16.59 1.80
C ASN A 166 -4.77 -15.85 0.56
N LEU A 167 -3.65 -15.11 0.70
CA LEU A 167 -3.09 -14.35 -0.42
C LEU A 167 -2.52 -15.30 -1.49
N LYS A 168 -2.90 -15.08 -2.75
CA LYS A 168 -2.46 -15.87 -3.90
C LYS A 168 -1.32 -15.16 -4.64
N PRO A 169 -0.28 -15.86 -5.14
CA PRO A 169 0.76 -15.26 -5.98
C PRO A 169 0.22 -14.32 -7.06
N PHE A 170 0.79 -13.11 -7.20
CA PHE A 170 0.37 -12.13 -8.20
C PHE A 170 0.59 -12.62 -9.64
N ARG A 171 1.69 -13.34 -9.87
CA ARG A 171 1.99 -14.04 -11.13
C ARG A 171 2.28 -15.52 -10.81
N PRO A 172 1.36 -16.44 -11.08
CA PRO A 172 1.68 -17.86 -11.04
C PRO A 172 2.57 -18.18 -12.25
N TRP A 173 3.89 -18.16 -12.08
CA TRP A 173 4.81 -18.57 -13.15
C TRP A 173 4.90 -20.10 -13.22
N PRO A 174 4.58 -20.75 -14.35
CA PRO A 174 4.63 -22.21 -14.48
C PRO A 174 6.05 -22.78 -14.33
N VAL A 175 7.06 -22.01 -14.73
CA VAL A 175 8.47 -22.44 -14.76
C VAL A 175 9.20 -22.15 -13.45
N PHE A 176 8.79 -21.11 -12.73
CA PHE A 176 9.28 -20.80 -11.39
C PHE A 176 8.10 -20.75 -10.42
N PRO A 177 7.71 -21.88 -9.80
CA PRO A 177 6.54 -21.98 -8.91
C PRO A 177 6.73 -21.27 -7.56
N GLY A 178 7.53 -20.20 -7.52
CA GLY A 178 8.04 -19.56 -6.31
C GLY A 178 7.92 -18.03 -6.27
N GLU A 179 7.36 -17.36 -7.29
CA GLU A 179 7.03 -15.93 -7.15
C GLU A 179 5.98 -15.77 -6.06
N LYS A 180 6.41 -15.31 -4.89
CA LYS A 180 5.58 -15.16 -3.71
C LYS A 180 5.43 -13.68 -3.46
N ASN A 181 4.20 -13.16 -3.41
CA ASN A 181 3.97 -11.80 -2.94
C ASN A 181 4.73 -11.58 -1.63
N LEU A 182 5.40 -10.44 -1.54
CA LEU A 182 6.10 -10.09 -0.31
C LEU A 182 5.16 -9.23 0.53
N MET A 183 4.58 -9.85 1.56
CA MET A 183 3.85 -9.10 2.57
C MET A 183 4.77 -8.78 3.75
N LEU A 184 4.90 -7.48 4.01
CA LEU A 184 5.71 -6.89 5.05
C LEU A 184 4.80 -6.26 6.10
N TRP A 185 4.91 -6.71 7.34
CA TRP A 185 4.14 -6.19 8.47
C TRP A 185 5.02 -5.33 9.36
N ARG A 186 4.49 -4.17 9.75
CA ARG A 186 5.17 -3.31 10.72
C ARG A 186 5.16 -4.04 12.07
N ARG A 187 6.33 -4.19 12.68
CA ARG A 187 6.44 -4.82 13.98
C ARG A 187 5.87 -3.87 15.04
N ARG A 188 5.18 -4.44 16.03
CA ARG A 188 4.53 -3.68 17.11
C ARG A 188 5.53 -3.04 18.08
N ASP A 189 6.73 -3.59 18.21
CA ASP A 189 7.80 -3.07 19.09
C ASP A 189 8.46 -1.79 18.56
N PHE A 190 8.04 -1.32 17.39
CA PHE A 190 8.38 0.00 16.85
C PHE A 190 7.19 0.96 16.81
N GLY A 191 6.07 0.61 17.46
CA GLY A 191 4.90 1.47 17.63
C GLY A 191 5.00 2.33 18.90
N ASP A 192 4.60 3.60 18.78
CA ASP A 192 4.49 4.62 19.83
C ASP A 192 5.77 5.14 20.48
N LYS A 193 6.78 5.43 19.64
CA LYS A 193 7.57 6.63 19.92
C LYS A 193 6.99 7.76 19.06
N GLN A 194 6.10 8.55 19.66
CA GLN A 194 6.10 9.98 19.36
C GLN A 194 7.56 10.45 19.32
N GLU A 195 7.86 11.38 18.41
CA GLU A 195 9.16 12.03 18.27
C GLU A 195 9.61 12.68 19.59
N GLU A 196 10.10 11.87 20.54
CA GLU A 196 10.91 12.36 21.64
C GLU A 196 12.37 12.32 21.20
N SER A 197 12.72 13.43 20.57
CA SER A 197 14.04 14.05 20.54
C SER A 197 15.13 13.41 21.43
N GLY A 198 16.26 13.10 20.80
CA GLY A 198 17.58 13.49 21.31
C GLY A 198 18.35 12.59 22.27
N LYS A 199 17.76 11.67 23.05
CA LYS A 199 18.52 11.12 24.22
C LYS A 199 19.21 9.76 24.12
N PHE A 200 19.01 8.96 23.07
CA PHE A 200 19.51 7.56 23.05
C PHE A 200 20.45 7.18 21.90
N ARG A 201 21.06 8.16 21.20
CA ARG A 201 21.99 7.88 20.10
C ARG A 201 23.36 7.35 20.58
N TRP A 202 23.73 7.57 21.84
CA TRP A 202 25.04 7.16 22.40
C TRP A 202 25.08 5.68 22.84
N LEU A 203 23.98 5.14 23.39
CA LEU A 203 23.91 3.75 23.82
C LEU A 203 23.93 2.74 22.66
N LYS A 204 23.55 3.17 21.45
CA LYS A 204 23.61 2.31 20.25
C LYS A 204 25.05 2.10 19.77
N ARG A 205 25.94 3.10 19.95
CA ARG A 205 27.37 3.00 19.58
C ARG A 205 28.17 2.04 20.46
N LEU A 206 27.74 1.77 21.69
CA LEU A 206 28.45 0.85 22.60
C LEU A 206 28.17 -0.63 22.29
N ARG A 207 27.03 -0.97 21.66
CA ARG A 207 26.69 -2.35 21.29
C ARG A 207 27.30 -2.82 19.97
N GLU A 208 27.62 -1.90 19.07
CA GLU A 208 28.29 -2.23 17.79
C GLU A 208 29.80 -2.47 17.95
N ALA A 209 30.38 -2.15 19.12
CA ALA A 209 31.78 -2.42 19.43
C ALA A 209 32.04 -3.78 20.11
N PHE A 210 30.99 -4.52 20.49
CA PHE A 210 31.12 -5.73 21.33
C PHE A 210 30.65 -7.04 20.67
N ILE A 211 30.29 -7.01 19.38
CA ILE A 211 30.02 -8.22 18.60
C ILE A 211 30.81 -8.09 17.29
N GLY A 212 32.10 -8.35 17.40
CA GLY A 212 32.90 -8.91 16.30
C GLY A 212 32.65 -10.41 16.20
#